data_AF-A0A498DRA7-F1
#
_entry.id   AF-A0A498DRA7-F1
#
_cell.length_a   1.000
_cell.length_b   1.000
_cell.length_c   1.000
_cell.angle_alpha   90.00
_cell.angle_beta   90.00
_cell.angle_gamma   90.00
#
_symmetry.space_group_name_H-M   'P 1'
#
loop_
_entity.id
_entity.type
_entity.pdbx_description
1 polymer ?
#
loop_
_entity_poly.entity_id
_entity_poly.type
_entity_poly.pdbx_seq_one_letter_code
_entity_poly.pdbx_strand_id
1 'polypeptide(L)' 'MATDTPDYYLYCESCDFCQHVEKVLHRTPLTSVDELVANVSRFHCSVCGAKKVIIKEKKDVSALDW' A
#
# COMPACT_ATOMS: atom_id res chain seq x y z
N MET A 1 12.75 12.01 16.85
CA MET A 1 12.19 12.60 15.61
C MET A 1 11.40 11.49 14.93
N ALA A 2 10.09 11.41 15.18
CA ALA A 2 9.24 10.49 14.44
C ALA A 2 9.02 11.14 13.07
N THR A 3 9.75 10.68 12.07
CA THR A 3 9.44 10.99 10.67
C THR A 3 8.12 10.30 10.37
N ASP A 4 7.04 11.06 10.51
CA ASP A 4 5.68 10.77 10.06
C ASP A 4 5.72 10.47 8.56
N THR A 5 6.10 9.25 8.23
CA THR A 5 6.15 8.78 6.86
C THR A 5 4.82 8.08 6.66
N PRO A 6 3.92 8.64 5.83
CA PRO A 6 2.59 8.07 5.69
C PRO A 6 2.67 6.60 5.30
N ASP A 7 1.97 5.79 6.08
CA ASP A 7 2.10 4.35 6.08
C ASP A 7 1.14 3.79 5.00
N TYR A 8 1.65 3.50 3.80
CA TYR A 8 0.82 3.05 2.68
C TYR A 8 0.76 1.53 2.59
N TYR A 9 -0.45 1.01 2.29
CA TYR A 9 -0.75 -0.41 2.17
C TYR A 9 -1.44 -0.71 0.84
N LEU A 10 -0.99 -1.77 0.16
CA LEU A 10 -1.69 -2.37 -0.96
C LEU A 10 -2.74 -3.33 -0.42
N TYR A 11 -4.01 -3.04 -0.71
CA TYR A 11 -5.18 -3.76 -0.23
C TYR A 11 -5.95 -4.38 -1.40
N CYS A 12 -6.30 -5.66 -1.29
CA CYS A 12 -7.13 -6.35 -2.26
C CYS A 12 -8.59 -6.39 -1.82
N GLU A 13 -9.48 -5.81 -2.63
CA GLU A 13 -10.92 -5.80 -2.35
C GLU A 13 -11.62 -7.15 -2.58
N SER A 14 -10.91 -8.15 -3.11
CA SER A 14 -11.50 -9.47 -3.40
C SER A 14 -11.26 -10.53 -2.33
N CYS A 15 -10.19 -10.40 -1.55
CA CYS A 15 -9.81 -11.39 -0.54
C CYS A 15 -9.33 -10.76 0.77
N ASP A 16 -9.53 -9.45 0.92
CA ASP A 16 -9.11 -8.65 2.08
C ASP A 16 -7.60 -8.70 2.38
N PHE A 17 -6.77 -9.19 1.46
CA PHE A 17 -5.33 -9.24 1.64
C PHE A 17 -4.74 -7.83 1.69
N CYS A 18 -3.84 -7.59 2.65
CA CYS A 18 -3.13 -6.33 2.84
C CYS A 18 -1.61 -6.53 2.92
N GLN A 19 -0.84 -5.65 2.27
CA GLN A 19 0.61 -5.68 2.28
C GLN A 19 1.19 -4.27 2.28
N HIS A 20 2.25 -4.03 3.07
CA HIS A 20 2.98 -2.75 3.04
C HIS A 20 3.52 -2.43 1.64
N VAL A 21 3.32 -1.18 1.23
CA VAL A 21 3.78 -0.69 -0.07
C VAL A 21 5.31 -0.64 -0.13
N GLU A 22 6.00 -0.40 1.00
CA GLU A 22 7.47 -0.47 1.05
C GLU A 22 8.04 -1.83 0.63
N LYS A 23 7.35 -2.94 0.96
CA LYS A 23 7.76 -4.29 0.54
C LYS A 23 7.58 -4.50 -0.96
N VAL A 24 6.64 -3.78 -1.57
CA VAL A 24 6.41 -3.77 -3.02
C VAL A 24 7.46 -2.88 -3.68
N LEU A 25 7.66 -1.66 -3.19
CA LEU A 25 8.62 -0.68 -3.70
C LEU A 25 10.04 -1.25 -3.76
N HIS A 26 10.50 -1.95 -2.71
CA HIS A 26 11.81 -2.62 -2.71
C HIS A 26 12.01 -3.64 -3.84
N ARG A 27 10.92 -4.14 -4.44
CA ARG A 27 10.93 -5.14 -5.51
C ARG A 27 10.49 -4.58 -6.85
N THR A 28 10.23 -3.29 -6.94
CA THR A 28 9.75 -2.62 -8.16
C THR A 28 10.64 -1.43 -8.51
N PRO A 29 10.71 -1.03 -9.78
CA PRO A 29 11.47 0.15 -10.19
C PRO A 29 10.76 1.48 -9.85
N LEU A 30 9.73 1.45 -9.00
CA LEU A 30 8.94 2.62 -8.64
C LEU A 30 9.63 3.37 -7.50
N THR A 31 9.74 4.68 -7.63
CA THR A 31 10.46 5.54 -6.67
C THR A 31 9.55 6.20 -5.64
N SER A 32 8.24 6.25 -5.89
CA SER A 32 7.26 6.89 -5.00
C SER A 32 5.94 6.12 -4.93
N VAL A 33 5.20 6.36 -3.84
CA VAL A 33 3.83 5.84 -3.67
C VAL A 33 2.90 6.38 -4.75
N ASP A 34 3.05 7.64 -5.15
CA ASP A 34 2.27 8.25 -6.23
C ASP A 34 2.41 7.48 -7.56
N GLU A 35 3.64 7.12 -7.93
CA GLU A 35 3.88 6.28 -9.11
C GLU A 35 3.25 4.89 -8.96
N LEU A 36 3.24 4.36 -7.74
CA LEU A 36 2.64 3.06 -7.44
C LEU A 36 1.11 3.12 -7.49
N VAL A 37 0.49 4.23 -7.08
CA VAL A 37 -0.94 4.50 -7.27
C VAL A 37 -1.26 4.62 -8.76
N ALA A 38 -0.46 5.38 -9.52
CA ALA A 38 -0.64 5.51 -10.97
C ALA A 38 -0.51 4.16 -11.71
N ASN A 39 0.32 3.26 -11.18
CA ASN A 39 0.52 1.91 -11.74
C ASN A 39 -0.27 0.82 -11.00
N VAL A 40 -1.12 1.13 -10.03
CA VAL A 40 -1.80 0.14 -9.17
C VAL A 40 -2.62 -0.87 -9.98
N SER A 41 -3.18 -0.41 -11.11
CA SER A 41 -3.94 -1.20 -12.08
C SER A 41 -3.13 -2.32 -12.76
N ARG A 42 -1.80 -2.24 -12.71
CA ARG A 42 -0.87 -3.27 -13.23
C ARG A 42 -0.57 -4.35 -12.19
N PHE A 43 -0.94 -4.13 -10.93
CA PHE A 43 -0.70 -5.09 -9.86
C PHE A 43 -1.87 -6.07 -9.76
N HIS A 44 -1.54 -7.28 -9.35
CA HIS A 44 -2.50 -8.34 -9.06
C HIS A 44 -2.25 -8.79 -7.62
N CYS A 45 -3.31 -9.21 -6.94
CA CYS A 45 -3.15 -9.78 -5.61
C CYS A 45 -2.32 -11.08 -5.70
N SER A 46 -1.23 -11.15 -4.93
CA SER A 46 -0.37 -12.34 -4.87
C SER A 46 -1.07 -13.57 -4.27
N VAL A 47 -2.21 -13.37 -3.57
CA VAL A 47 -2.96 -14.44 -2.90
C VAL A 47 -4.05 -14.99 -3.82
N CYS A 48 -4.91 -14.13 -4.37
CA CYS A 48 -6.07 -14.57 -5.16
C CYS A 48 -5.96 -14.27 -6.67
N GLY A 49 -4.92 -13.56 -7.11
CA GLY A 49 -4.72 -13.16 -8.51
C GLY A 49 -5.64 -12.03 -9.01
N ALA A 50 -6.54 -11.50 -8.17
CA ALA A 50 -7.48 -10.46 -8.58
C ALA A 50 -6.77 -9.12 -8.88
N LYS A 51 -7.27 -8.41 -9.89
CA LYS A 51 -6.82 -7.04 -10.25
C LYS A 51 -7.48 -5.93 -9.43
N LYS A 52 -8.38 -6.28 -8.51
CA LYS A 52 -9.03 -5.34 -7.59
C LYS A 52 -8.12 -5.05 -6.41
N VAL A 53 -7.01 -4.38 -6.68
CA VAL A 53 -6.05 -3.91 -5.67
C VAL A 53 -6.02 -2.39 -5.67
N ILE A 54 -6.01 -1.81 -4.47
CA ILE A 54 -6.01 -0.37 -4.23
C ILE A 54 -4.94 -0.03 -3.20
N ILE A 55 -4.44 1.20 -3.22
CA ILE A 55 -3.53 1.71 -2.19
C ILE A 55 -4.36 2.46 -1.15
N LYS A 56 -4.20 2.08 0.12
CA LYS A 56 -4.77 2.76 1.27
C LYS A 56 -3.66 3.38 2.08
N GLU A 57 -3.79 4.65 2.39
CA GLU A 57 -3.03 5.29 3.45
C GLU A 57 -3.61 4.83 4.78
N LYS A 58 -2.80 4.19 5.62
CA LYS A 58 -3.15 4.06 7.03
C LYS A 58 -2.80 5.41 7.65
N LYS A 59 -3.79 6.30 7.71
CA LYS A 59 -3.68 7.50 8.54
C LYS A 59 -3.29 7.04 9.93
N ASP A 60 -2.10 7.43 10.34
CA ASP A 60 -1.53 6.97 11.59
C ASP A 60 -2.40 7.39 12.78
N VAL A 61 -2.37 6.53 13.77
CA VAL A 61 -3.20 6.46 14.97
C VAL A 61 -2.71 7.48 16.03
N SER A 62 -2.01 8.53 15.62
CA SER A 62 -1.44 9.56 16.50
C SER A 62 -2.48 10.54 17.08
N ALA A 63 -3.78 10.27 16.95
CA ALA A 63 -4.86 11.07 17.53
C ALA A 63 -5.54 10.44 18.76
N LEU A 64 -4.98 9.36 19.33
CA LEU A 64 -5.38 8.84 20.64
C LEU A 64 -4.19 8.89 21.59
N ASP A 65 -4.08 10.05 22.22
CA ASP A 65 -3.41 10.31 23.50
C ASP A 65 -3.83 9.23 24.51
N TRP A 66 -2.88 8.40 24.95
CA TRP A 66 -3.01 7.49 26.10
C TRP A 66 -1.91 7.82 27.11
#